data_AF-C1MXU0-F1
#
_entry.id   AF-C1MXU0-F1
#
_cell.length_a   1.000
_cell.length_b   1.000
_cell.length_c   1.000
_cell.angle_alpha   90.00
_cell.angle_beta   90.00
_cell.angle_gamma   90.00
#
_symmetry.space_group_name_H-M   'P 1'
#
loop_
_entity.id
_entity.type
_entity.pdbx_description
1 polymer ?
#
loop_
_entity_poly.entity_id
_entity_poly.type
_entity_poly.pdbx_seq_one_letter_code
_entity_poly.pdbx_strand_id
1 'polypeptide(L)'
;MGGASEGGDAPPLPPHSRSARDPDRHTRHVSRAEWRARHPAPPSRSRDRDAPLGKNGGPARGRVVSGVHRTQAELERASPPNLRRMGLNSVEEYFAMEERRIRAKAALDAIVRDPTVPAEEKHHAAATYHVTAGRHIHNCRDCWLMRGLCVCDLLCKVPSARLEPHGVVAYLHHFEWGRGSSTGNLIRACLGGELFVTGERTHERALREMFEGNDGGKNVAILWPGEGSVDVRDVVREASRRSAEALGAGEGNAGEGSVGVGVGGGGGVTFVAVDATWNSARKMMRRIPKHITRARIPPEAFDADYDASKHVASPPPPPPSDAATTKTGSTKTTSLLAPVRKYKNAPDGRCSTFEAVIALMRVLGHDRETCDGLLRAVKTKVDAVLVQKSVPGAYGTFSVEEDVYEAAAAARRAREAMAVGPARGDGGGGGGGEGGDPGVEGGVEGGCWMTAAMAGLKT
;
A
#
# COMPACT_ATOMS: atom_id res chain seq x y z
N MET A 1 -1.69 -10.38 75.94
CA MET A 1 -2.65 -9.27 75.76
C MET A 1 -2.50 -8.80 74.33
N GLY A 2 -3.52 -9.05 73.51
CA GLY A 2 -3.48 -8.82 72.07
C GLY A 2 -3.79 -7.38 71.69
N GLY A 3 -3.14 -6.92 70.63
CA GLY A 3 -3.54 -5.77 69.83
C GLY A 3 -3.44 -6.19 68.38
N ALA A 4 -4.59 -6.55 67.79
CA ALA A 4 -4.72 -6.90 66.39
C ALA A 4 -4.93 -5.62 65.57
N SER A 5 -4.12 -5.44 64.53
CA SER A 5 -4.27 -4.38 63.54
C SER A 5 -5.42 -4.70 62.59
N GLU A 6 -6.37 -3.77 62.47
CA GLU A 6 -7.49 -3.81 61.55
C GLU A 6 -7.00 -3.68 60.10
N GLY A 7 -7.14 -4.76 59.33
CA GLY A 7 -7.09 -4.74 57.87
C GLY A 7 -8.47 -4.46 57.33
N GLY A 8 -8.70 -3.25 56.81
CA GLY A 8 -9.93 -2.88 56.12
C GLY A 8 -9.96 -3.46 54.70
N ASP A 9 -10.87 -4.41 54.47
CA ASP A 9 -11.21 -4.91 53.14
C ASP A 9 -11.89 -3.78 52.33
N ALA A 10 -11.31 -3.45 51.17
CA ALA A 10 -11.94 -2.58 50.19
C ALA A 10 -13.15 -3.30 49.54
N PRO A 11 -14.29 -2.61 49.32
CA PRO A 11 -15.46 -3.22 48.71
C PRO A 11 -15.17 -3.64 47.26
N PRO A 12 -15.75 -4.75 46.79
CA PRO A 12 -15.54 -5.23 45.42
C PRO A 12 -16.06 -4.20 44.42
N LEU A 13 -15.22 -3.87 43.43
CA LEU A 13 -15.58 -3.00 42.31
C LEU A 13 -16.75 -3.62 41.53
N PRO A 14 -17.70 -2.79 41.05
CA PRO A 14 -18.84 -3.29 40.29
C PRO A 14 -18.36 -3.92 38.97
N PRO A 15 -19.03 -4.98 38.48
CA PRO A 15 -18.67 -5.60 37.22
C PRO A 15 -18.79 -4.57 36.11
N HIS A 16 -17.71 -4.35 35.37
CA HIS A 16 -17.75 -3.61 34.11
C HIS A 16 -18.72 -4.31 33.17
N SER A 17 -19.95 -3.83 33.10
CA SER A 17 -20.89 -4.19 32.07
C SER A 17 -20.30 -3.72 30.74
N ARG A 18 -19.68 -4.64 30.00
CA ARG A 18 -19.50 -4.47 28.57
C ARG A 18 -20.90 -4.30 28.00
N SER A 19 -21.31 -3.05 27.73
CA SER A 19 -22.58 -2.77 27.09
C SER A 19 -22.67 -3.66 25.85
N ALA A 20 -23.72 -4.48 25.76
CA ALA A 20 -24.03 -5.24 24.57
C ALA A 20 -23.98 -4.28 23.37
N ARG A 21 -23.06 -4.51 22.44
CA ARG A 21 -22.91 -3.66 21.26
C ARG A 21 -24.18 -3.82 20.43
N ASP A 22 -24.91 -2.71 20.28
CA ASP A 22 -26.08 -2.61 19.42
C ASP A 22 -25.69 -3.03 17.98
N PRO A 23 -26.17 -4.18 17.47
CA PRO A 23 -25.82 -4.67 16.14
C PRO A 23 -26.32 -3.75 15.01
N ASP A 24 -27.21 -2.79 15.30
CA ASP A 24 -27.76 -1.81 14.36
C ASP A 24 -27.01 -0.46 14.35
N ARG A 25 -25.86 -0.34 15.04
CA ARG A 25 -25.10 0.91 15.05
C ARG A 25 -24.60 1.32 13.66
N HIS A 26 -24.39 0.37 12.75
CA HIS A 26 -23.88 0.61 11.40
C HIS A 26 -24.96 0.95 10.36
N THR A 27 -26.25 0.81 10.70
CA THR A 27 -27.39 1.01 9.79
C THR A 27 -28.20 2.28 10.09
N ARG A 28 -28.01 2.91 11.26
CA ARG A 28 -28.68 4.18 11.58
C ARG A 28 -28.04 5.35 10.85
N HIS A 29 -28.69 5.76 9.76
CA HIS A 29 -28.44 7.04 9.12
C HIS A 29 -28.73 8.16 10.13
N VAL A 30 -27.70 8.68 10.80
CA VAL A 30 -27.85 9.81 11.72
C VAL A 30 -28.33 11.00 10.93
N SER A 31 -29.42 11.63 11.36
CA SER A 31 -29.94 12.81 10.67
C SER A 31 -28.89 13.93 10.72
N ARG A 32 -28.83 14.77 9.68
CA ARG A 32 -27.85 15.87 9.63
C ARG A 32 -27.99 16.84 10.81
N ALA A 33 -29.19 16.97 11.36
CA ALA A 33 -29.46 17.78 12.56
C ALA A 33 -28.83 17.14 13.80
N GLU A 34 -29.04 15.84 14.00
CA GLU A 34 -28.50 15.09 15.13
C GLU A 34 -26.96 14.99 15.07
N TRP A 35 -26.39 14.88 13.88
CA TRP A 35 -24.93 14.95 13.68
C TRP A 35 -24.37 16.31 14.10
N ARG A 36 -25.01 17.42 13.72
CA ARG A 36 -24.60 18.79 14.12
C ARG A 36 -24.75 19.04 15.62
N ALA A 37 -25.78 18.48 16.26
CA ALA A 37 -25.97 18.60 17.70
C ALA A 37 -24.84 17.91 18.49
N ARG A 38 -24.34 16.78 17.96
CA ARG A 38 -23.21 16.04 18.56
C ARG A 38 -21.83 16.63 18.22
N HIS A 39 -21.75 17.50 17.21
CA HIS A 39 -20.51 18.13 16.75
C HIS A 39 -20.73 19.65 16.63
N PRO A 40 -20.88 20.36 17.76
CA PRO A 40 -21.07 21.81 17.73
C PRO A 40 -19.89 22.47 17.02
N ALA A 41 -20.19 23.46 16.18
CA ALA A 41 -19.14 24.20 15.48
C ALA A 41 -18.18 24.80 16.54
N PRO A 42 -16.86 24.65 16.37
CA PRO A 42 -15.91 25.22 17.32
C PRO A 42 -16.12 26.74 17.42
N PRO A 43 -15.94 27.34 18.61
CA PRO A 43 -16.10 28.77 18.80
C PRO A 43 -15.21 29.50 17.79
N SER A 44 -15.79 30.47 17.09
CA SER A 44 -15.08 31.22 16.06
C SER A 44 -13.89 31.93 16.70
N ARG A 45 -12.69 31.38 16.56
CA ARG A 45 -11.46 32.13 16.82
C ARG A 45 -11.49 33.35 15.92
N SER A 46 -11.39 34.54 16.51
CA SER A 46 -11.23 35.81 15.81
C SER A 46 -10.06 35.68 14.83
N ARG A 47 -10.38 35.48 13.55
CA ARG A 47 -9.42 35.41 12.45
C ARG A 47 -9.26 36.81 11.89
N ASP A 48 -8.02 37.17 11.60
CA ASP A 48 -7.62 38.39 10.89
C ASP A 48 -8.55 38.71 9.72
N ARG A 49 -8.91 39.99 9.63
CA ARG A 49 -10.20 40.46 9.12
C ARG A 49 -10.17 40.97 7.68
N ASP A 50 -9.14 40.69 6.89
CA ASP A 50 -8.94 41.39 5.61
C ASP A 50 -9.17 40.57 4.34
N ALA A 51 -9.58 39.30 4.45
CA ALA A 51 -10.00 38.51 3.28
C ALA A 51 -11.36 37.84 3.52
N PRO A 52 -12.42 38.20 2.76
CA PRO A 52 -13.68 37.49 2.85
C PRO A 52 -13.43 36.02 2.44
N LEU A 53 -13.69 35.11 3.36
CA LEU A 53 -13.72 33.68 3.08
C LEU A 53 -15.08 33.35 2.46
N GLY A 54 -15.08 32.57 1.39
CA GLY A 54 -16.28 31.98 0.79
C GLY A 54 -16.93 30.95 1.72
N LYS A 55 -18.12 30.49 1.33
CA LYS A 55 -19.01 29.62 2.13
C LYS A 55 -18.37 28.34 2.69
N ASN A 56 -17.29 27.85 2.06
CA ASN A 56 -16.57 26.64 2.46
C ASN A 56 -15.18 26.92 3.08
N GLY A 57 -14.89 28.17 3.47
CA GLY A 57 -13.60 28.56 4.07
C GLY A 57 -12.45 28.73 3.06
N GLY A 58 -12.73 28.73 1.75
CA GLY A 58 -11.82 29.17 0.70
C GLY A 58 -11.91 30.69 0.44
N PRO A 59 -11.16 31.26 -0.51
CA PRO A 59 -11.26 32.68 -0.87
C PRO A 59 -12.65 33.04 -1.45
N ALA A 60 -13.20 34.22 -1.14
CA ALA A 60 -14.51 34.64 -1.66
C ALA A 60 -14.50 35.07 -3.15
N ARG A 61 -13.33 35.21 -3.76
CA ARG A 61 -13.19 35.55 -5.19
C ARG A 61 -11.91 34.95 -5.77
N GLY A 62 -11.87 34.86 -7.10
CA GLY A 62 -10.65 34.53 -7.83
C GLY A 62 -9.51 35.50 -7.49
N ARG A 63 -8.28 35.03 -7.59
CA ARG A 63 -7.07 35.83 -7.32
C ARG A 63 -5.89 35.31 -8.14
N VAL A 64 -4.89 36.16 -8.32
CA VAL A 64 -3.62 35.75 -8.93
C VAL A 64 -2.83 34.91 -7.94
N VAL A 65 -2.37 33.74 -8.38
CA VAL A 65 -1.48 32.84 -7.66
C VAL A 65 -0.34 32.48 -8.60
N SER A 66 0.91 32.79 -8.20
CA SER A 66 2.10 32.58 -9.03
C SER A 66 1.97 33.19 -10.44
N GLY A 67 1.46 34.43 -10.53
CA GLY A 67 1.27 35.13 -11.82
C GLY A 67 0.07 34.67 -12.65
N VAL A 68 -0.64 33.60 -12.27
CA VAL A 68 -1.82 33.09 -12.99
C VAL A 68 -3.10 33.43 -12.24
N HIS A 69 -4.07 34.03 -12.91
CA HIS A 69 -5.39 34.29 -12.32
C HIS A 69 -6.15 32.97 -12.13
N ARG A 70 -6.40 32.59 -10.87
CA ARG A 70 -7.15 31.39 -10.49
C ARG A 70 -8.59 31.73 -10.14
N THR A 71 -9.51 30.92 -10.65
CA THR A 71 -10.94 31.02 -10.37
C THR A 71 -11.25 30.67 -8.91
N GLN A 72 -12.41 31.10 -8.41
CA GLN A 72 -12.88 30.71 -7.07
C GLN A 72 -12.97 29.19 -6.92
N ALA A 73 -13.49 28.48 -7.94
CA ALA A 73 -13.62 27.03 -7.91
C ALA A 73 -12.26 26.29 -7.82
N GLU A 74 -11.22 26.82 -8.46
CA GLU A 74 -9.86 26.32 -8.30
C GLU A 74 -9.32 26.56 -6.89
N LEU A 75 -9.53 27.75 -6.34
CA LEU A 75 -9.08 28.09 -4.99
C LEU A 75 -9.82 27.32 -3.90
N GLU A 76 -11.08 26.95 -4.12
CA GLU A 76 -11.84 26.08 -3.20
C GLU A 76 -11.26 24.66 -3.15
N ARG A 77 -10.77 24.13 -4.28
CA ARG A 77 -10.02 22.86 -4.32
C ARG A 77 -8.72 22.95 -3.51
N ALA A 78 -8.05 24.09 -3.58
CA ALA A 78 -6.86 24.43 -2.79
C ALA A 78 -7.17 25.09 -1.42
N SER A 79 -8.37 24.88 -0.86
CA SER A 79 -8.75 25.48 0.43
C SER A 79 -7.87 24.98 1.58
N PRO A 80 -7.71 25.75 2.68
CA PRO A 80 -6.88 25.33 3.81
C PRO A 80 -7.19 23.94 4.38
N PRO A 81 -8.45 23.50 4.52
CA PRO A 81 -8.75 22.12 4.92
C PRO A 81 -8.24 21.07 3.93
N ASN A 82 -8.35 21.33 2.62
CA ASN A 82 -7.89 20.42 1.58
C ASN A 82 -6.37 20.38 1.51
N LEU A 83 -5.67 21.52 1.65
CA LEU A 83 -4.22 21.55 1.71
C LEU A 83 -3.70 20.71 2.89
N ARG A 84 -4.30 20.85 4.08
CA ARG A 84 -3.97 19.99 5.23
C ARG A 84 -4.17 18.51 4.93
N ARG A 85 -5.31 18.14 4.33
CA ARG A 85 -5.60 16.76 3.89
C ARG A 85 -4.58 16.23 2.88
N MET A 86 -4.18 17.06 1.92
CA MET A 86 -3.15 16.75 0.92
C MET A 86 -1.74 16.83 1.46
N GLY A 87 -1.57 17.33 2.69
CA GLY A 87 -0.29 17.58 3.33
C GLY A 87 0.57 18.61 2.60
N LEU A 88 -0.06 19.64 2.03
CA LEU A 88 0.57 20.78 1.36
C LEU A 88 0.55 22.00 2.27
N ASN A 89 1.55 22.86 2.12
CA ASN A 89 1.72 24.03 2.98
C ASN A 89 1.12 25.31 2.38
N SER A 90 0.90 25.33 1.06
CA SER A 90 0.47 26.52 0.35
C SER A 90 -0.41 26.22 -0.87
N VAL A 91 -1.12 27.25 -1.33
CA VAL A 91 -1.94 27.19 -2.55
C VAL A 91 -1.04 27.14 -3.79
N GLU A 92 0.12 27.80 -3.72
CA GLU A 92 1.15 27.85 -4.75
C GLU A 92 1.73 26.45 -5.00
N GLU A 93 2.05 25.71 -3.93
CA GLU A 93 2.52 24.32 -4.01
C GLU A 93 1.48 23.41 -4.69
N TYR A 94 0.20 23.57 -4.34
CA TYR A 94 -0.90 22.83 -4.97
C TYR A 94 -0.93 23.04 -6.49
N PHE A 95 -0.94 24.29 -6.94
CA PHE A 95 -1.01 24.58 -8.37
C PHE A 95 0.26 24.18 -9.12
N ALA A 96 1.44 24.34 -8.51
CA ALA A 96 2.70 23.88 -9.12
C ALA A 96 2.70 22.35 -9.35
N MET A 97 2.14 21.57 -8.42
CA MET A 97 1.98 20.12 -8.57
C MET A 97 0.96 19.77 -9.67
N GLU A 98 -0.18 20.46 -9.70
CA GLU A 98 -1.22 20.18 -10.70
C GLU A 98 -0.77 20.57 -12.11
N GLU A 99 -0.07 21.69 -12.28
CA GLU A 99 0.53 22.08 -13.56
C GLU A 99 1.57 21.06 -14.06
N ARG A 100 2.43 20.56 -13.18
CA ARG A 100 3.37 19.49 -13.51
C ARG A 100 2.64 18.25 -14.00
N ARG A 101 1.55 17.89 -13.32
CA ARG A 101 0.71 16.74 -13.70
C ARG A 101 0.01 16.95 -15.04
N ILE A 102 -0.56 18.14 -15.28
CA ILE A 102 -1.21 18.49 -16.56
C ILE A 102 -0.20 18.39 -17.70
N ARG A 103 1.00 18.97 -17.54
CA ARG A 103 2.09 18.85 -18.53
C ARG A 103 2.48 17.40 -18.79
N ALA A 104 2.70 16.61 -17.73
CA ALA A 104 3.03 15.20 -17.87
C ALA A 104 1.92 14.39 -18.56
N LYS A 105 0.65 14.73 -18.30
CA LYS A 105 -0.50 14.09 -18.95
C LYS A 105 -0.59 14.44 -20.43
N ALA A 106 -0.37 15.70 -20.79
CA ALA A 106 -0.33 16.14 -22.19
C ALA A 106 0.80 15.44 -22.97
N ALA A 107 1.99 15.33 -22.36
CA ALA A 107 3.10 14.57 -22.95
C ALA A 107 2.76 13.09 -23.17
N LEU A 108 2.12 12.44 -22.19
CA LEU A 108 1.62 11.07 -22.35
C LEU A 108 0.61 10.96 -23.50
N ASP A 109 -0.35 11.90 -23.58
CA ASP A 109 -1.39 11.86 -24.61
C ASP A 109 -0.82 12.02 -26.02
N ALA A 110 0.23 12.84 -26.19
CA ALA A 110 0.96 12.93 -27.45
C ALA A 110 1.54 11.57 -27.86
N ILE A 111 2.24 10.89 -26.94
CA ILE A 111 2.86 9.56 -27.18
C ILE A 111 1.80 8.49 -27.49
N VAL A 112 0.69 8.47 -26.75
CA VAL A 112 -0.34 7.43 -26.90
C VAL A 112 -1.10 7.57 -28.22
N ARG A 113 -1.36 8.82 -28.66
CA ARG A 113 -2.09 9.11 -29.90
C ARG A 113 -1.25 8.91 -31.15
N ASP A 114 0.06 9.03 -31.05
CA ASP A 114 0.96 8.82 -32.19
C ASP A 114 0.90 7.36 -32.68
N PRO A 115 0.41 7.08 -33.91
CA PRO A 115 0.31 5.72 -34.43
C PRO A 115 1.68 5.09 -34.74
N THR A 116 2.74 5.88 -34.84
CA THR A 116 4.10 5.42 -35.14
C THR A 116 4.81 4.86 -33.90
N VAL A 117 4.36 5.23 -32.70
CA VAL A 117 4.97 4.77 -31.44
C VAL A 117 4.58 3.32 -31.17
N PRO A 118 5.54 2.41 -30.92
CA PRO A 118 5.26 1.01 -30.57
C PRO A 118 4.42 0.86 -29.29
N ALA A 119 3.63 -0.21 -29.21
CA ALA A 119 2.76 -0.47 -28.06
C ALA A 119 3.52 -0.58 -26.72
N GLU A 120 4.75 -1.12 -26.74
CA GLU A 120 5.60 -1.21 -25.55
C GLU A 120 6.01 0.17 -25.04
N GLU A 121 6.32 1.11 -25.94
CA GLU A 121 6.68 2.47 -25.55
C GLU A 121 5.49 3.26 -25.03
N LYS A 122 4.31 3.05 -25.59
CA LYS A 122 3.07 3.61 -25.04
C LYS A 122 2.80 3.08 -23.63
N HIS A 123 3.03 1.79 -23.40
CA HIS A 123 2.87 1.18 -22.08
C HIS A 123 3.90 1.72 -21.09
N HIS A 124 5.16 1.88 -21.50
CA HIS A 124 6.20 2.49 -20.70
C HIS A 124 5.86 3.93 -20.30
N ALA A 125 5.49 4.78 -21.27
CA ALA A 125 5.08 6.15 -20.99
C ALA A 125 3.89 6.21 -20.01
N ALA A 126 2.90 5.31 -20.17
CA ALA A 126 1.76 5.23 -19.25
C ALA A 126 2.16 4.78 -17.84
N ALA A 127 3.10 3.84 -17.72
CA ALA A 127 3.63 3.40 -16.44
C ALA A 127 4.42 4.52 -15.74
N THR A 128 5.34 5.17 -16.46
CA THR A 128 6.13 6.31 -15.98
C THR A 128 5.24 7.46 -15.52
N TYR A 129 4.20 7.81 -16.30
CA TYR A 129 3.24 8.83 -15.89
C TYR A 129 2.54 8.45 -14.57
N HIS A 130 2.10 7.20 -14.39
CA HIS A 130 1.46 6.82 -13.13
C HIS A 130 2.42 6.86 -11.94
N VAL A 131 3.66 6.42 -12.13
CA VAL A 131 4.68 6.39 -11.06
C VAL A 131 5.05 7.80 -10.62
N THR A 132 5.21 8.73 -11.57
CA THR A 132 5.78 10.07 -11.32
C THR A 132 4.73 11.16 -11.11
N ALA A 133 3.64 11.13 -11.88
CA ALA A 133 2.67 12.23 -12.00
C ALA A 133 1.21 11.72 -11.95
N GLY A 134 1.00 10.47 -11.51
CA GLY A 134 -0.27 9.75 -11.66
C GLY A 134 -1.45 10.33 -10.88
N ARG A 135 -2.49 9.51 -10.71
CA ARG A 135 -3.79 9.94 -10.13
C ARG A 135 -3.72 10.42 -8.66
N HIS A 136 -2.55 10.31 -8.05
CA HIS A 136 -2.36 10.31 -6.60
C HIS A 136 -1.16 11.17 -6.19
N ILE A 137 -0.92 12.31 -6.86
CA ILE A 137 0.24 13.19 -6.60
C ILE A 137 0.31 13.70 -5.15
N HIS A 138 -0.83 13.81 -4.47
CA HIS A 138 -0.92 14.23 -3.06
C HIS A 138 -0.95 13.07 -2.06
N ASN A 139 -0.74 11.84 -2.52
CA ASN A 139 -0.65 10.70 -1.64
C ASN A 139 0.77 10.55 -1.08
N CYS A 140 0.87 9.93 0.09
CA CYS A 140 2.10 9.40 0.63
C CYS A 140 2.67 8.36 -0.33
N ARG A 141 3.99 8.40 -0.59
CA ARG A 141 4.66 7.47 -1.51
C ARG A 141 4.73 6.04 -0.97
N ASP A 142 4.64 5.87 0.35
CA ASP A 142 4.72 4.56 0.99
C ASP A 142 3.34 3.94 1.19
N CYS A 143 2.43 4.56 1.95
CA CYS A 143 1.11 3.96 2.24
C CYS A 143 0.03 4.21 1.18
N TRP A 144 0.26 5.13 0.24
CA TRP A 144 -0.66 5.50 -0.85
C TRP A 144 -2.01 6.08 -0.41
N LEU A 145 -2.07 6.63 0.79
CA LEU A 145 -3.17 7.47 1.29
C LEU A 145 -2.82 8.94 1.10
N MET A 146 -3.81 9.84 1.12
CA MET A 146 -3.52 11.29 1.15
C MET A 146 -2.55 11.60 2.31
N ARG A 147 -1.58 12.50 2.11
CA ARG A 147 -0.52 12.74 3.12
C ARG A 147 -1.05 13.16 4.49
N GLY A 148 -2.17 13.87 4.55
CA GLY A 148 -2.84 14.23 5.81
C GLY A 148 -3.53 13.06 6.52
N LEU A 149 -3.66 11.91 5.85
CA LEU A 149 -4.17 10.62 6.37
C LEU A 149 -3.10 9.54 6.26
N CYS A 150 -1.82 9.92 6.23
CA CYS A 150 -0.71 8.98 6.19
C CYS A 150 -0.72 8.12 7.46
N VAL A 151 -0.61 6.79 7.29
CA VAL A 151 -0.58 5.83 8.40
C VAL A 151 0.76 5.13 8.56
N CYS A 152 1.80 5.53 7.81
CA CYS A 152 3.08 4.84 7.77
C CYS A 152 3.73 4.60 9.14
N ASP A 153 3.51 5.50 10.09
CA ASP A 153 4.06 5.40 11.45
C ASP A 153 3.21 4.51 12.37
N LEU A 154 2.01 4.14 11.93
CA LEU A 154 1.11 3.20 12.60
C LEU A 154 1.24 1.77 12.03
N LEU A 155 1.97 1.60 10.92
CA LEU A 155 2.16 0.29 10.30
C LEU A 155 3.19 -0.53 11.08
N CYS A 156 2.89 -1.81 11.30
CA CYS A 156 3.85 -2.78 11.81
C CYS A 156 5.02 -2.91 10.81
N LYS A 157 6.26 -2.68 11.27
CA LYS A 157 7.48 -2.83 10.48
C LYS A 157 8.24 -4.06 10.96
N VAL A 158 8.47 -5.00 10.06
CA VAL A 158 9.25 -6.21 10.31
C VAL A 158 10.68 -5.95 9.82
N PRO A 159 11.69 -6.03 10.70
CA PRO A 159 13.08 -5.89 10.29
C PRO A 159 13.46 -6.96 9.25
N SER A 160 14.27 -6.60 8.26
CA SER A 160 14.71 -7.53 7.20
C SER A 160 15.37 -8.79 7.75
N ALA A 161 16.13 -8.68 8.85
CA ALA A 161 16.75 -9.81 9.53
C ALA A 161 15.74 -10.87 10.03
N ARG A 162 14.47 -10.49 10.25
CA ARG A 162 13.41 -11.46 10.59
C ARG A 162 12.85 -12.17 9.38
N LEU A 163 12.99 -11.61 8.18
CA LEU A 163 12.54 -12.20 6.92
C LEU A 163 13.56 -13.19 6.35
N GLU A 164 14.85 -12.99 6.67
CA GLU A 164 15.92 -13.89 6.26
C GLU A 164 15.65 -15.35 6.65
N PRO A 165 15.97 -16.30 5.76
CA PRO A 165 16.69 -16.10 4.49
C PRO A 165 15.79 -15.66 3.33
N HIS A 166 14.47 -15.55 3.54
CA HIS A 166 13.50 -15.33 2.46
C HIS A 166 13.22 -13.84 2.21
N GLY A 167 12.92 -13.51 0.95
CA GLY A 167 12.55 -12.17 0.53
C GLY A 167 11.13 -12.12 -0.01
N VAL A 168 10.48 -10.96 0.06
CA VAL A 168 9.20 -10.70 -0.61
C VAL A 168 9.29 -9.38 -1.37
N VAL A 169 8.96 -9.41 -2.66
CA VAL A 169 8.85 -8.21 -3.51
C VAL A 169 7.46 -8.12 -4.10
N ALA A 170 7.00 -6.91 -4.42
CA ALA A 170 5.73 -6.70 -5.12
C ALA A 170 5.98 -6.51 -6.61
N TYR A 171 5.19 -7.17 -7.46
CA TYR A 171 5.08 -6.83 -8.88
C TYR A 171 3.68 -6.30 -9.16
N LEU A 172 3.60 -4.99 -9.40
CA LEU A 172 2.36 -4.22 -9.43
C LEU A 172 1.95 -3.88 -10.86
N HIS A 173 0.65 -3.89 -11.14
CA HIS A 173 0.16 -3.22 -12.34
C HIS A 173 0.28 -1.69 -12.18
N HIS A 174 0.70 -0.97 -13.22
CA HIS A 174 0.87 0.49 -13.15
C HIS A 174 -0.41 1.25 -12.80
N PHE A 175 -1.59 0.66 -13.02
CA PHE A 175 -2.88 1.22 -12.56
C PHE A 175 -3.14 1.08 -11.06
N GLU A 176 -2.48 0.14 -10.37
CA GLU A 176 -2.58 0.00 -8.92
C GLU A 176 -1.65 0.95 -8.17
N TRP A 177 -0.62 1.48 -8.83
CA TRP A 177 0.30 2.44 -8.23
C TRP A 177 -0.42 3.65 -7.63
N GLY A 178 -0.14 3.93 -6.36
CA GLY A 178 -0.71 5.06 -5.63
C GLY A 178 -2.17 4.87 -5.19
N ARG A 179 -2.83 3.75 -5.52
CA ARG A 179 -4.20 3.51 -5.08
C ARG A 179 -4.24 3.12 -3.61
N GLY A 180 -4.98 3.88 -2.80
CA GLY A 180 -5.16 3.56 -1.37
C GLY A 180 -5.72 2.15 -1.11
N SER A 181 -6.49 1.56 -2.03
CA SER A 181 -7.04 0.21 -1.90
C SER A 181 -6.14 -0.92 -2.39
N SER A 182 -4.98 -0.62 -2.99
CA SER A 182 -3.94 -1.63 -3.26
C SER A 182 -3.18 -1.89 -1.97
N THR A 183 -2.85 -3.16 -1.72
CA THR A 183 -2.08 -3.57 -0.52
C THR A 183 -0.68 -4.06 -0.87
N GLY A 184 -0.31 -4.21 -2.15
CA GLY A 184 1.05 -4.60 -2.52
C GLY A 184 2.12 -3.61 -2.03
N ASN A 185 1.77 -2.33 -1.88
CA ASN A 185 2.67 -1.33 -1.30
C ASN A 185 3.04 -1.59 0.18
N LEU A 186 2.24 -2.37 0.92
CA LEU A 186 2.55 -2.74 2.30
C LEU A 186 3.77 -3.69 2.36
N ILE A 187 4.13 -4.36 1.26
CA ILE A 187 5.36 -5.14 1.17
C ILE A 187 6.58 -4.23 1.41
N ARG A 188 6.63 -3.08 0.75
CA ARG A 188 7.67 -2.08 1.01
C ARG A 188 7.52 -1.43 2.38
N ALA A 189 6.32 -0.98 2.72
CA ALA A 189 6.10 -0.18 3.93
C ALA A 189 6.29 -0.97 5.23
N CYS A 190 5.97 -2.26 5.23
CA CYS A 190 6.01 -3.12 6.41
C CYS A 190 7.17 -4.12 6.39
N LEU A 191 7.60 -4.60 5.23
CA LEU A 191 8.61 -5.67 5.11
C LEU A 191 9.93 -5.17 4.51
N GLY A 192 10.00 -3.90 4.06
CA GLY A 192 11.18 -3.35 3.40
C GLY A 192 11.43 -3.91 1.98
N GLY A 193 10.50 -4.69 1.44
CA GLY A 193 10.63 -5.29 0.12
C GLY A 193 10.52 -4.29 -1.03
N GLU A 194 11.07 -4.67 -2.19
CA GLU A 194 11.02 -3.83 -3.39
C GLU A 194 9.63 -3.83 -4.07
N LEU A 195 9.36 -2.77 -4.83
CA LEU A 195 8.15 -2.62 -5.64
C LEU A 195 8.54 -2.46 -7.11
N PHE A 196 8.23 -3.46 -7.92
CA PHE A 196 8.34 -3.40 -9.37
C PHE A 196 7.00 -3.03 -10.00
N VAL A 197 7.01 -2.20 -11.04
CA VAL A 197 5.80 -1.73 -11.72
C VAL A 197 5.82 -2.19 -13.17
N THR A 198 4.77 -2.89 -13.59
CA THR A 198 4.66 -3.39 -14.96
C THR A 198 4.69 -2.24 -15.98
N GLY A 199 5.45 -2.43 -17.05
CA GLY A 199 5.67 -1.42 -18.10
C GLY A 199 6.75 -0.38 -17.76
N GLU A 200 7.12 -0.22 -16.50
CA GLU A 200 8.23 0.67 -16.14
C GLU A 200 9.56 -0.04 -16.49
N ARG A 201 10.40 0.58 -17.33
CA ARG A 201 11.51 -0.10 -17.99
C ARG A 201 12.60 -0.51 -17.01
N THR A 202 12.89 0.35 -16.03
CA THR A 202 13.91 0.05 -15.01
C THR A 202 13.46 -1.10 -14.11
N HIS A 203 12.18 -1.14 -13.75
CA HIS A 203 11.59 -2.21 -12.96
C HIS A 203 11.48 -3.53 -13.75
N GLU A 204 11.08 -3.49 -15.02
CA GLU A 204 11.01 -4.69 -15.88
C GLU A 204 12.40 -5.28 -16.12
N ARG A 205 13.43 -4.44 -16.26
CA ARG A 205 14.82 -4.88 -16.35
C ARG A 205 15.27 -5.53 -15.04
N ALA A 206 15.07 -4.88 -13.90
CA ALA A 206 15.45 -5.43 -12.59
C ALA A 206 14.75 -6.76 -12.30
N LEU A 207 13.47 -6.89 -12.67
CA LEU A 207 12.72 -8.13 -12.52
C LEU A 207 13.27 -9.24 -13.45
N ARG A 208 13.67 -8.88 -14.68
CA ARG A 208 14.32 -9.82 -15.60
C ARG A 208 15.68 -10.28 -15.07
N GLU A 209 16.51 -9.36 -14.59
CA GLU A 209 17.80 -9.67 -13.97
C GLU A 209 17.62 -10.60 -12.76
N MET A 210 16.58 -10.38 -11.95
CA MET A 210 16.21 -11.29 -10.86
C MET A 210 15.83 -12.69 -11.35
N PHE A 211 15.12 -12.81 -12.48
CA PHE A 211 14.75 -14.08 -13.09
C PHE A 211 15.92 -14.79 -13.79
N GLU A 212 16.91 -14.04 -14.28
CA GLU A 212 18.04 -14.53 -15.07
C GLU A 212 19.33 -14.69 -14.25
N GLY A 213 19.38 -14.18 -13.01
CA GLY A 213 20.55 -14.21 -12.13
C GLY A 213 21.11 -15.62 -11.89
N ASN A 214 22.30 -15.69 -11.29
CA ASN A 214 23.27 -16.83 -11.27
C ASN A 214 22.73 -18.28 -11.33
N ASP A 215 21.57 -18.57 -10.74
CA ASP A 215 20.95 -19.90 -10.79
C ASP A 215 19.76 -20.02 -11.76
N GLY A 216 19.62 -19.12 -12.73
CA GLY A 216 18.49 -19.06 -13.66
C GLY A 216 17.16 -18.83 -12.95
N GLY A 217 17.14 -18.00 -11.91
CA GLY A 217 15.93 -17.67 -11.15
C GLY A 217 15.38 -18.83 -10.31
N LYS A 218 16.17 -19.88 -10.07
CA LYS A 218 15.79 -21.05 -9.27
C LYS A 218 15.34 -20.73 -7.84
N ASN A 219 15.82 -19.61 -7.28
CA ASN A 219 15.46 -19.11 -5.95
C ASN A 219 14.39 -18.01 -6.01
N VAL A 220 13.66 -17.91 -7.12
CA VAL A 220 12.57 -16.95 -7.31
C VAL A 220 11.27 -17.72 -7.51
N ALA A 221 10.23 -17.32 -6.77
CA ALA A 221 8.92 -17.94 -6.86
C ALA A 221 7.81 -16.90 -6.96
N ILE A 222 6.91 -17.04 -7.93
CA ILE A 222 5.77 -16.15 -8.08
C ILE A 222 4.60 -16.67 -7.27
N LEU A 223 4.04 -15.85 -6.38
CA LEU A 223 2.81 -16.20 -5.67
C LEU A 223 1.62 -16.18 -6.64
N TRP A 224 1.18 -17.36 -7.06
CA TRP A 224 0.14 -17.53 -8.06
C TRP A 224 -0.61 -18.85 -7.86
N PRO A 225 -1.91 -18.85 -7.53
CA PRO A 225 -2.71 -20.05 -7.30
C PRO A 225 -3.21 -20.67 -8.62
N GLY A 226 -2.34 -20.75 -9.64
CA GLY A 226 -2.68 -21.27 -10.96
C GLY A 226 -2.37 -22.75 -11.12
N GLU A 227 -2.78 -23.30 -12.25
CA GLU A 227 -2.40 -24.64 -12.68
C GLU A 227 -0.87 -24.80 -12.73
N GLY A 228 -0.37 -25.96 -12.29
CA GLY A 228 1.06 -26.23 -12.19
C GLY A 228 1.80 -25.45 -11.11
N SER A 229 1.09 -24.75 -10.21
CA SER A 229 1.71 -24.16 -9.03
C SER A 229 2.16 -25.23 -8.04
N VAL A 230 3.31 -25.01 -7.40
CA VAL A 230 3.90 -25.88 -6.37
C VAL A 230 3.57 -25.32 -4.99
N ASP A 231 3.40 -26.19 -3.98
CA ASP A 231 3.20 -25.71 -2.61
C ASP A 231 4.43 -24.93 -2.13
N VAL A 232 4.22 -23.76 -1.52
CA VAL A 232 5.32 -22.92 -1.00
C VAL A 232 6.26 -23.69 -0.07
N ARG A 233 5.77 -24.69 0.69
CA ARG A 233 6.59 -25.54 1.56
C ARG A 233 7.62 -26.33 0.76
N ASP A 234 7.22 -26.87 -0.40
CA ASP A 234 8.10 -27.64 -1.27
C ASP A 234 9.12 -26.74 -1.96
N VAL A 235 8.73 -25.52 -2.33
CA VAL A 235 9.64 -24.50 -2.90
C VAL A 235 10.77 -24.18 -1.92
N VAL A 236 10.44 -23.96 -0.64
CA VAL A 236 11.43 -23.66 0.41
C VAL A 236 12.32 -24.86 0.70
N ARG A 237 11.75 -26.07 0.79
CA ARG A 237 12.52 -27.31 1.02
C ARG A 237 13.55 -27.53 -0.08
N GLU A 238 13.13 -27.31 -1.32
CA GLU A 238 13.99 -27.49 -2.49
C GLU A 238 15.10 -26.42 -2.57
N ALA A 239 14.80 -25.15 -2.25
CA ALA A 239 15.82 -24.10 -2.16
C ALA A 239 16.85 -24.39 -1.05
N SER A 240 16.37 -24.87 0.11
CA SER A 240 17.22 -25.27 1.24
C SER A 240 18.13 -26.45 0.86
N ARG A 241 17.61 -27.46 0.15
CA ARG A 241 18.37 -28.61 -0.35
C ARG A 241 19.50 -28.17 -1.28
N ARG A 242 19.22 -27.34 -2.28
CA ARG A 242 20.23 -26.83 -3.23
C ARG A 242 21.34 -26.08 -2.51
N SER A 243 20.98 -25.32 -1.48
CA SER A 243 21.93 -24.52 -0.72
C SER A 243 22.83 -25.38 0.16
N ALA A 244 22.27 -26.43 0.76
CA ALA A 244 23.07 -27.44 1.47
C ALA A 244 24.02 -28.19 0.52
N GLU A 245 23.58 -28.53 -0.69
CA GLU A 245 24.41 -29.18 -1.71
C GLU A 245 25.55 -28.27 -2.20
N ALA A 246 25.28 -26.98 -2.41
CA ALA A 246 26.31 -26.01 -2.80
C ALA A 246 27.39 -25.84 -1.72
N LEU A 247 27.00 -25.85 -0.44
CA LEU A 247 27.95 -25.78 0.67
C LEU A 247 28.76 -27.08 0.83
N GLY A 248 28.14 -28.24 0.62
CA GLY A 248 28.81 -29.54 0.69
C GLY A 248 29.77 -29.83 -0.47
N ALA A 249 29.56 -29.20 -1.64
CA ALA A 249 30.45 -29.32 -2.79
C ALA A 249 31.67 -28.38 -2.75
N GLY A 250 31.74 -27.48 -1.77
CA GLY A 250 32.69 -26.36 -1.70
C GLY A 250 33.94 -26.57 -0.82
N GLU A 251 34.33 -27.80 -0.48
CA GLU A 251 35.54 -28.08 0.35
C GLU A 251 36.89 -27.77 -0.34
N GLY A 252 36.90 -27.09 -1.49
CA GLY A 252 38.11 -26.66 -2.18
C GLY A 252 37.99 -25.25 -2.73
N ASN A 253 38.85 -24.36 -2.21
CA ASN A 253 39.19 -23.04 -2.76
C ASN A 253 38.39 -21.84 -2.25
N ALA A 254 38.77 -21.36 -1.05
CA ALA A 254 38.41 -20.06 -0.53
C ALA A 254 39.18 -18.95 -1.29
N GLY A 255 38.48 -18.23 -2.17
CA GLY A 255 38.98 -17.01 -2.81
C GLY A 255 38.14 -15.80 -2.39
N GLU A 256 38.79 -14.82 -1.75
CA GLU A 256 38.19 -13.58 -1.25
C GLU A 256 37.66 -12.66 -2.36
N GLY A 257 36.53 -11.98 -2.07
CA GLY A 257 36.34 -10.59 -2.46
C GLY A 257 35.39 -10.31 -3.63
N SER A 258 34.09 -10.14 -3.32
CA SER A 258 33.21 -9.29 -4.13
C SER A 258 32.00 -8.82 -3.29
N VAL A 259 32.06 -7.58 -2.83
CA VAL A 259 30.94 -6.85 -2.22
C VAL A 259 30.04 -6.33 -3.35
N GLY A 260 29.21 -7.22 -3.88
CA GLY A 260 28.03 -6.83 -4.65
C GLY A 260 26.85 -6.59 -3.71
N VAL A 261 25.95 -5.68 -4.06
CA VAL A 261 24.67 -5.46 -3.37
C VAL A 261 23.85 -6.75 -3.47
N GLY A 262 24.10 -7.68 -2.56
CA GLY A 262 23.65 -9.05 -2.63
C GLY A 262 22.31 -9.21 -1.93
N VAL A 263 21.29 -9.58 -2.71
CA VAL A 263 20.27 -10.51 -2.22
C VAL A 263 21.06 -11.71 -1.69
N GLY A 264 20.99 -11.92 -0.37
CA GLY A 264 21.97 -12.69 0.39
C GLY A 264 22.20 -14.08 -0.17
N GLY A 265 23.47 -14.50 -0.21
CA GLY A 265 23.91 -15.86 -0.53
C GLY A 265 23.52 -16.92 0.52
N GLY A 266 22.48 -16.66 1.32
CA GLY A 266 21.80 -17.66 2.13
C GLY A 266 20.73 -18.33 1.28
N GLY A 267 20.50 -19.62 1.48
CA GLY A 267 19.64 -20.47 0.64
C GLY A 267 18.14 -20.17 0.56
N GLY A 268 17.76 -18.91 0.69
CA GLY A 268 16.39 -18.45 0.70
C GLY A 268 15.77 -18.30 -0.68
N VAL A 269 14.52 -17.86 -0.65
CA VAL A 269 13.66 -17.72 -1.83
C VAL A 269 13.12 -16.30 -1.84
N THR A 270 13.21 -15.64 -2.99
CA THR A 270 12.52 -14.37 -3.22
C THR A 270 11.14 -14.64 -3.79
N PHE A 271 10.11 -14.35 -3.00
CA PHE A 271 8.73 -14.46 -3.42
C PHE A 271 8.24 -13.17 -4.09
N VAL A 272 7.73 -13.29 -5.32
CA VAL A 272 7.14 -12.17 -6.06
C VAL A 272 5.63 -12.21 -5.90
N ALA A 273 5.09 -11.22 -5.18
CA ALA A 273 3.66 -11.06 -4.97
C ALA A 273 3.06 -10.17 -6.08
N VAL A 274 2.15 -10.73 -6.89
CA VAL A 274 1.50 -9.97 -7.97
C VAL A 274 0.32 -9.17 -7.42
N ASP A 275 0.33 -7.85 -7.63
CA ASP A 275 -0.76 -6.96 -7.19
C ASP A 275 -1.38 -6.22 -8.38
N ALA A 276 -2.58 -6.69 -8.75
CA ALA A 276 -3.38 -6.15 -9.83
C ALA A 276 -4.83 -6.61 -9.70
N THR A 277 -5.73 -6.06 -10.52
CA THR A 277 -7.02 -6.73 -10.77
C THR A 277 -6.78 -8.10 -11.40
N TRP A 278 -7.65 -9.09 -11.14
CA TRP A 278 -7.45 -10.47 -11.61
C TRP A 278 -7.16 -10.58 -13.12
N ASN A 279 -7.87 -9.82 -13.94
CA ASN A 279 -7.65 -9.80 -15.39
C ASN A 279 -6.28 -9.21 -15.77
N SER A 280 -5.81 -8.20 -15.04
CA SER A 280 -4.50 -7.58 -15.26
C SER A 280 -3.38 -8.49 -14.74
N ALA A 281 -3.57 -9.11 -13.58
CA ALA A 281 -2.64 -10.10 -13.01
C ALA A 281 -2.43 -11.27 -13.98
N ARG A 282 -3.50 -11.83 -14.56
CA ARG A 282 -3.39 -12.88 -15.59
C ARG A 282 -2.58 -12.44 -16.81
N LYS A 283 -2.71 -11.18 -17.24
CA LYS A 283 -1.91 -10.63 -18.34
C LYS A 283 -0.44 -10.48 -17.94
N MET A 284 -0.18 -10.00 -16.72
CA MET A 284 1.19 -9.91 -16.17
C MET A 284 1.84 -11.30 -16.08
N MET A 285 1.11 -12.32 -15.63
CA MET A 285 1.60 -13.70 -15.55
C MET A 285 2.04 -14.30 -16.89
N ARG A 286 1.44 -13.84 -18.01
CA ARG A 286 1.86 -14.28 -19.35
C ARG A 286 3.22 -13.72 -19.77
N ARG A 287 3.66 -12.62 -19.15
CA ARG A 287 4.97 -11.99 -19.40
C ARG A 287 6.08 -12.61 -18.55
N ILE A 288 5.72 -13.28 -17.46
CA ILE A 288 6.69 -13.98 -16.61
C ILE A 288 7.14 -15.27 -17.32
N PRO A 289 8.45 -15.54 -17.41
CA PRO A 289 8.95 -16.75 -18.06
C PRO A 289 8.32 -18.04 -17.49
N LYS A 290 8.12 -19.03 -18.36
CA LYS A 290 7.47 -20.30 -17.96
C LYS A 290 8.30 -21.10 -16.95
N HIS A 291 9.63 -21.01 -17.01
CA HIS A 291 10.55 -21.75 -16.15
C HIS A 291 10.58 -21.23 -14.70
N ILE A 292 10.12 -20.00 -14.45
CA ILE A 292 10.04 -19.46 -13.08
C ILE A 292 8.93 -20.18 -12.31
N THR A 293 9.28 -20.65 -11.11
CA THR A 293 8.37 -21.41 -10.24
C THR A 293 7.16 -20.57 -9.87
N ARG A 294 5.97 -21.17 -10.01
CA ARG A 294 4.71 -20.61 -9.51
C ARG A 294 4.41 -21.30 -8.20
N ALA A 295 4.21 -20.55 -7.14
CA ALA A 295 3.98 -21.06 -5.80
C ALA A 295 2.55 -20.76 -5.35
N ARG A 296 1.88 -21.77 -4.78
CA ARG A 296 0.57 -21.64 -4.13
C ARG A 296 0.73 -21.70 -2.62
N ILE A 297 -0.05 -20.87 -1.94
CA ILE A 297 -0.11 -20.87 -0.48
C ILE A 297 -1.17 -21.90 -0.06
N PRO A 298 -0.86 -22.80 0.88
CA PRO A 298 -1.85 -23.73 1.41
C PRO A 298 -3.06 -22.99 2.00
N PRO A 299 -4.31 -23.43 1.73
CA PRO A 299 -5.51 -22.76 2.22
C PRO A 299 -5.55 -22.59 3.75
N GLU A 300 -5.04 -23.56 4.50
CA GLU A 300 -4.98 -23.52 5.96
C GLU A 300 -4.11 -22.37 6.51
N ALA A 301 -3.17 -21.83 5.73
CA ALA A 301 -2.32 -20.72 6.18
C ALA A 301 -3.07 -19.39 6.33
N PHE A 302 -4.27 -19.29 5.74
CA PHE A 302 -5.15 -18.14 5.91
C PHE A 302 -5.90 -18.17 7.25
N ASP A 303 -5.95 -19.32 7.93
CA ASP A 303 -6.63 -19.46 9.21
C ASP A 303 -5.87 -18.75 10.34
N ALA A 304 -6.61 -18.16 11.28
CA ALA A 304 -6.02 -17.38 12.37
C ALA A 304 -5.18 -18.22 13.35
N ASP A 305 -5.48 -19.52 13.44
CA ASP A 305 -4.83 -20.47 14.34
C ASP A 305 -3.87 -21.41 13.59
N TYR A 306 -3.44 -21.03 12.39
CA TYR A 306 -2.43 -21.78 11.65
C TYR A 306 -1.15 -21.91 12.47
N ASP A 307 -0.66 -23.14 12.57
CA ASP A 307 0.55 -23.49 13.32
C ASP A 307 1.50 -24.23 12.40
N ALA A 308 2.56 -23.54 11.95
CA ALA A 308 3.55 -24.08 11.05
C ALA A 308 4.25 -25.32 11.62
N SER A 309 4.41 -25.40 12.95
CA SER A 309 5.14 -26.49 13.62
C SER A 309 4.49 -27.86 13.36
N LYS A 310 3.17 -27.90 13.16
CA LYS A 310 2.42 -29.12 12.84
C LYS A 310 2.73 -29.69 11.45
N HIS A 311 3.37 -28.90 10.59
CA HIS A 311 3.63 -29.24 9.19
C HIS A 311 5.12 -29.44 8.85
N VAL A 312 6.03 -29.16 9.79
CA VAL A 312 7.49 -29.29 9.56
C VAL A 312 7.95 -30.75 9.50
N ALA A 313 7.22 -31.68 10.14
CA ALA A 313 7.68 -33.07 10.34
C ALA A 313 7.01 -34.14 9.45
N SER A 314 5.94 -33.80 8.72
CA SER A 314 5.22 -34.80 7.94
C SER A 314 5.68 -34.80 6.47
N PRO A 315 6.01 -35.96 5.88
CA PRO A 315 6.21 -36.05 4.44
C PRO A 315 4.97 -35.52 3.72
N PRO A 316 5.12 -34.87 2.55
CA PRO A 316 3.98 -34.30 1.85
C PRO A 316 2.95 -35.40 1.60
N PRO A 317 1.67 -35.17 1.90
CA PRO A 317 0.63 -36.12 1.53
C PRO A 317 0.72 -36.35 0.01
N PRO A 318 0.45 -37.58 -0.47
CA PRO A 318 0.45 -37.86 -1.91
C PRO A 318 -0.47 -36.85 -2.62
N PRO A 319 -0.14 -36.45 -3.87
CA PRO A 319 -0.97 -35.52 -4.62
C PRO A 319 -2.41 -36.02 -4.59
N PRO A 320 -3.40 -35.13 -4.38
CA PRO A 320 -4.79 -35.55 -4.31
C PRO A 320 -5.11 -36.32 -5.60
N SER A 321 -5.45 -37.60 -5.46
CA SER A 321 -6.08 -38.33 -6.56
C SER A 321 -7.39 -37.60 -6.87
N ASP A 322 -7.85 -37.64 -8.12
CA ASP A 322 -9.04 -36.91 -8.61
C ASP A 322 -10.38 -37.29 -7.91
N ALA A 323 -10.33 -37.95 -6.75
CA ALA A 323 -11.46 -38.38 -5.96
C ALA A 323 -11.79 -37.39 -4.83
N ALA A 324 -12.88 -36.64 -5.04
CA ALA A 324 -13.72 -36.01 -4.03
C ALA A 324 -13.02 -35.10 -3.01
N THR A 325 -12.99 -33.80 -3.33
CA THR A 325 -12.80 -32.71 -2.36
C THR A 325 -13.85 -32.84 -1.25
N THR A 326 -13.50 -33.54 -0.16
CA THR A 326 -14.29 -33.51 1.07
C THR A 326 -14.30 -32.07 1.55
N LYS A 327 -15.50 -31.48 1.62
CA LYS A 327 -15.72 -30.12 2.14
C LYS A 327 -15.36 -30.11 3.62
N THR A 328 -14.08 -29.99 3.94
CA THR A 328 -13.64 -29.54 5.26
C THR A 328 -14.23 -28.14 5.42
N GLY A 329 -14.96 -27.92 6.52
CA GLY A 329 -15.74 -26.71 6.79
C GLY A 329 -14.86 -25.50 7.06
N SER A 330 -14.03 -25.10 6.09
CA SER A 330 -13.29 -23.84 6.12
C SER A 330 -14.30 -22.71 6.21
N THR A 331 -14.30 -22.03 7.35
CA THR A 331 -15.10 -20.83 7.56
C THR A 331 -14.70 -19.83 6.50
N LYS A 332 -15.66 -19.39 5.67
CA LYS A 332 -15.43 -18.44 4.59
C LYS A 332 -14.73 -17.18 5.11
N THR A 333 -13.42 -17.09 4.91
CA THR A 333 -12.65 -15.90 5.28
C THR A 333 -12.85 -14.83 4.20
N THR A 334 -13.58 -13.78 4.57
CA THR A 334 -13.75 -12.61 3.71
C THR A 334 -12.49 -11.75 3.84
N SER A 335 -11.89 -11.36 2.71
CA SER A 335 -10.72 -10.45 2.70
C SER A 335 -10.96 -9.19 3.53
N LEU A 336 -9.92 -8.76 4.25
CA LEU A 336 -9.88 -7.48 4.95
C LEU A 336 -10.02 -6.26 4.03
N LEU A 337 -9.83 -6.40 2.71
CA LEU A 337 -10.08 -5.33 1.75
C LEU A 337 -11.53 -5.27 1.25
N ALA A 338 -12.40 -6.21 1.63
CA ALA A 338 -13.79 -6.23 1.18
C ALA A 338 -14.53 -4.88 1.40
N PRO A 339 -14.38 -4.17 2.53
CA PRO A 339 -15.08 -2.90 2.75
C PRO A 339 -14.76 -1.80 1.73
N VAL A 340 -13.56 -1.82 1.15
CA VAL A 340 -13.09 -0.78 0.22
C VAL A 340 -13.15 -1.19 -1.24
N ARG A 341 -13.52 -2.46 -1.52
CA ARG A 341 -13.63 -3.02 -2.87
C ARG A 341 -15.09 -3.26 -3.24
N LYS A 342 -15.48 -2.83 -4.44
CA LYS A 342 -16.83 -3.04 -4.98
C LYS A 342 -16.94 -4.42 -5.63
N TYR A 343 -16.80 -5.50 -4.87
CA TYR A 343 -17.12 -6.83 -5.38
C TYR A 343 -18.52 -7.22 -4.94
N LYS A 344 -19.50 -7.06 -5.85
CA LYS A 344 -20.75 -7.81 -5.71
C LYS A 344 -20.44 -9.27 -6.06
N ASN A 345 -20.74 -10.21 -5.18
CA ASN A 345 -20.59 -11.65 -5.40
C ASN A 345 -19.14 -12.08 -5.72
N ALA A 346 -18.16 -11.57 -4.98
CA ALA A 346 -16.81 -12.13 -5.06
C ALA A 346 -16.87 -13.64 -4.72
N PRO A 347 -16.25 -14.52 -5.54
CA PRO A 347 -16.08 -15.92 -5.16
C PRO A 347 -15.41 -16.03 -3.79
N ASP A 348 -15.83 -17.04 -3.03
CA ASP A 348 -15.23 -17.39 -1.75
C ASP A 348 -13.70 -17.60 -1.90
N GLY A 349 -12.93 -17.29 -0.86
CA GLY A 349 -11.48 -17.48 -0.85
C GLY A 349 -10.65 -16.37 -1.51
N ARG A 350 -11.25 -15.23 -1.87
CA ARG A 350 -10.47 -14.05 -2.28
C ARG A 350 -9.79 -13.41 -1.08
N CYS A 351 -8.49 -13.21 -1.19
CA CYS A 351 -7.69 -12.40 -0.28
C CYS A 351 -7.02 -11.23 -1.04
N SER A 352 -6.53 -10.24 -0.31
CA SER A 352 -5.67 -9.20 -0.87
C SER A 352 -4.23 -9.69 -1.02
N THR A 353 -3.42 -9.00 -1.84
CA THR A 353 -2.02 -9.40 -2.05
C THR A 353 -1.23 -9.45 -0.74
N PHE A 354 -1.43 -8.48 0.14
CA PHE A 354 -0.72 -8.49 1.42
C PHE A 354 -1.24 -9.53 2.42
N GLU A 355 -2.53 -9.88 2.38
CA GLU A 355 -3.04 -11.03 3.16
C GLU A 355 -2.43 -12.34 2.67
N ALA A 356 -2.24 -12.52 1.35
CA ALA A 356 -1.50 -13.65 0.82
C ALA A 356 -0.04 -13.64 1.31
N VAL A 357 0.64 -12.51 1.34
CA VAL A 357 2.01 -12.43 1.90
C VAL A 357 2.04 -12.79 3.38
N ILE A 358 1.06 -12.37 4.18
CA ILE A 358 0.97 -12.75 5.59
C ILE A 358 0.76 -14.26 5.74
N ALA A 359 -0.10 -14.86 4.91
CA ALA A 359 -0.29 -16.31 4.89
C ALA A 359 1.00 -17.05 4.47
N LEU A 360 1.75 -16.53 3.50
CA LEU A 360 3.09 -17.02 3.18
C LEU A 360 4.01 -16.95 4.39
N MET A 361 4.08 -15.82 5.09
CA MET A 361 4.94 -15.65 6.27
C MET A 361 4.60 -16.67 7.36
N ARG A 362 3.32 -16.97 7.59
CA ARG A 362 2.91 -18.04 8.50
C ARG A 362 3.49 -19.39 8.08
N VAL A 363 3.44 -19.72 6.79
CA VAL A 363 4.03 -20.98 6.27
C VAL A 363 5.55 -21.01 6.42
N LEU A 364 6.21 -19.86 6.30
CA LEU A 364 7.66 -19.73 6.55
C LEU A 364 8.02 -19.77 8.04
N GLY A 365 7.06 -19.98 8.93
CA GLY A 365 7.29 -20.14 10.37
C GLY A 365 7.43 -18.83 11.15
N HIS A 366 7.03 -17.69 10.56
CA HIS A 366 6.97 -16.44 11.32
C HIS A 366 5.96 -16.52 12.46
N ASP A 367 6.30 -15.89 13.58
CA ASP A 367 5.48 -15.93 14.78
C ASP A 367 4.10 -15.25 14.60
N ARG A 368 3.14 -15.69 15.41
CA ARG A 368 1.76 -15.22 15.36
C ARG A 368 1.64 -13.72 15.63
N GLU A 369 2.43 -13.19 16.56
CA GLU A 369 2.37 -11.77 16.95
C GLU A 369 2.78 -10.86 15.79
N THR A 370 3.87 -11.21 15.09
CA THR A 370 4.32 -10.54 13.87
C THR A 370 3.22 -10.54 12.80
N CYS A 371 2.63 -11.70 12.52
CA CYS A 371 1.57 -11.84 11.53
C CYS A 371 0.30 -11.04 11.91
N ASP A 372 -0.09 -11.05 13.18
CA ASP A 372 -1.24 -10.29 13.69
C ASP A 372 -0.98 -8.78 13.65
N GLY A 373 0.27 -8.35 13.89
CA GLY A 373 0.73 -6.98 13.67
C GLY A 373 0.55 -6.53 12.22
N LEU A 374 0.91 -7.38 11.26
CA LEU A 374 0.72 -7.11 9.83
C LEU A 374 -0.75 -7.10 9.42
N LEU A 375 -1.60 -7.98 9.96
CA LEU A 375 -3.05 -7.93 9.75
C LEU A 375 -3.67 -6.64 10.30
N ARG A 376 -3.21 -6.17 11.47
CA ARG A 376 -3.59 -4.85 12.01
C ARG A 376 -3.18 -3.71 11.07
N ALA A 377 -2.02 -3.80 10.42
CA ALA A 377 -1.58 -2.83 9.42
C ALA A 377 -2.54 -2.76 8.21
N VAL A 378 -3.05 -3.92 7.74
CA VAL A 378 -4.09 -3.96 6.69
C VAL A 378 -5.38 -3.29 7.15
N LYS A 379 -5.87 -3.62 8.35
CA LYS A 379 -7.09 -3.03 8.93
C LYS A 379 -6.97 -1.50 9.06
N THR A 380 -5.84 -1.04 9.58
CA THR A 380 -5.49 0.38 9.74
C THR A 380 -5.54 1.09 8.39
N LYS A 381 -4.94 0.48 7.36
CA LYS A 381 -4.99 1.03 6.01
C LYS A 381 -6.42 1.07 5.45
N VAL A 382 -7.22 0.03 5.64
CA VAL A 382 -8.62 -0.02 5.15
C VAL A 382 -9.46 1.09 5.79
N ASP A 383 -9.38 1.25 7.10
CA ASP A 383 -10.13 2.29 7.79
C ASP A 383 -9.71 3.68 7.33
N ALA A 384 -8.40 3.91 7.12
CA ALA A 384 -7.93 5.19 6.61
C ALA A 384 -8.39 5.46 5.15
N VAL A 385 -8.52 4.43 4.31
CA VAL A 385 -9.15 4.56 2.98
C VAL A 385 -10.64 4.92 3.10
N LEU A 386 -11.36 4.35 4.07
CA LEU A 386 -12.76 4.66 4.30
C LEU A 386 -12.93 6.10 4.79
N VAL A 387 -12.11 6.53 5.76
CA VAL A 387 -12.04 7.91 6.24
C VAL A 387 -11.73 8.89 5.11
N GLN A 388 -10.78 8.56 4.23
CA GLN A 388 -10.50 9.35 3.02
C GLN A 388 -11.71 9.50 2.10
N LYS A 389 -12.64 8.53 2.11
CA LYS A 389 -13.90 8.56 1.36
C LYS A 389 -15.06 9.12 2.19
N SER A 390 -14.80 9.65 3.37
CA SER A 390 -15.80 10.13 4.33
C SER A 390 -16.82 9.04 4.73
N VAL A 391 -16.32 7.81 4.88
CA VAL A 391 -17.06 6.64 5.35
C VAL A 391 -16.44 6.21 6.69
N PRO A 392 -17.24 5.82 7.71
CA PRO A 392 -16.70 5.28 8.96
C PRO A 392 -15.76 4.09 8.71
N GLY A 393 -14.73 3.95 9.55
CA GLY A 393 -13.85 2.78 9.53
C GLY A 393 -14.64 1.49 9.75
N ALA A 394 -14.22 0.41 9.08
CA ALA A 394 -14.83 -0.92 9.18
C ALA A 394 -14.29 -1.71 10.38
N TYR A 395 -13.05 -1.45 10.78
CA TYR A 395 -12.34 -2.23 11.80
C TYR A 395 -12.15 -1.48 13.12
N GLY A 396 -12.56 -0.21 13.19
CA GLY A 396 -12.45 0.61 14.41
C GLY A 396 -11.01 0.84 14.85
N THR A 397 -10.06 0.83 13.91
CA THR A 397 -8.65 1.17 14.20
C THR A 397 -8.46 2.66 14.49
N PHE A 398 -9.46 3.48 14.15
CA PHE A 398 -9.58 4.89 14.51
C PHE A 398 -10.96 5.13 15.11
N SER A 399 -11.05 5.97 16.16
CA SER A 399 -12.33 6.22 16.84
C SER A 399 -13.12 7.37 16.18
N VAL A 400 -12.42 8.37 15.62
CA VAL A 400 -12.99 9.49 14.84
C VAL A 400 -12.03 9.99 13.75
N GLU A 401 -12.53 10.77 12.78
CA GLU A 401 -11.69 11.42 11.75
C GLU A 401 -10.57 12.27 12.38
N GLU A 402 -10.86 12.93 13.52
CA GLU A 402 -9.90 13.76 14.25
C GLU A 402 -8.68 12.96 14.71
N ASP A 403 -8.83 11.72 15.19
CA ASP A 403 -7.71 10.88 15.62
C ASP A 403 -6.72 10.63 14.48
N VAL A 404 -7.22 10.43 13.26
CA VAL A 404 -6.36 10.18 12.10
C VAL A 404 -5.58 11.43 11.74
N TYR A 405 -6.24 12.59 11.73
CA TYR A 405 -5.58 13.86 11.45
C TYR A 405 -4.60 14.24 12.54
N GLU A 406 -4.93 14.05 13.81
CA GLU A 406 -4.05 14.34 14.94
C GLU A 406 -2.85 13.40 14.96
N ALA A 407 -3.04 12.10 14.75
CA ALA A 407 -1.95 11.14 14.63
C ALA A 407 -1.03 11.48 13.45
N ALA A 408 -1.59 11.77 12.27
CA ALA A 408 -0.81 12.16 11.10
C ALA A 408 -0.09 13.50 11.29
N ALA A 409 -0.70 14.46 11.98
CA ALA A 409 -0.08 15.74 12.30
C ALA A 409 1.02 15.59 13.35
N ALA A 410 0.83 14.78 14.38
CA ALA A 410 1.84 14.47 15.40
C ALA A 410 3.05 13.78 14.76
N ALA A 411 2.82 12.76 13.94
CA ALA A 411 3.86 12.06 13.19
C ALA A 411 4.67 13.02 12.30
N ARG A 412 4.01 13.93 11.59
CA ARG A 412 4.68 14.92 10.74
C ARG A 412 5.56 15.88 11.54
N ARG A 413 5.04 16.41 12.65
CA ARG A 413 5.80 17.30 13.56
C ARG A 413 7.06 16.60 14.08
N ALA A 414 6.96 15.32 14.43
CA ALA A 414 8.11 14.53 14.86
C ALA A 414 9.18 14.41 13.75
N ARG A 415 8.78 14.19 12.50
CA ARG A 415 9.72 14.14 11.35
C ARG A 415 10.37 15.48 11.06
N GLU A 416 9.59 16.56 11.09
CA GLU A 416 10.12 17.92 10.89
C GLU A 416 11.14 18.26 11.98
N ALA A 417 10.85 17.91 13.25
CA ALA A 417 11.79 18.07 14.35
C ALA A 417 13.08 17.24 14.18
N MET A 418 13.01 16.04 13.57
CA MET A 418 14.18 15.21 13.27
C MET A 418 14.95 15.68 12.03
N ALA A 419 14.27 16.28 11.05
CA ALA A 419 14.88 16.79 9.82
C ALA A 419 15.65 18.10 10.05
N VAL A 420 15.22 18.89 11.02
CA VAL A 420 16.04 19.96 11.60
C VAL A 420 17.09 19.29 12.50
N GLY A 421 18.11 18.70 11.87
CA GLY A 421 19.29 18.22 12.59
C GLY A 421 19.90 19.34 13.45
N PRO A 422 20.70 19.01 14.49
CA PRO A 422 21.34 20.03 15.31
C PRO A 422 22.04 21.02 14.39
N ALA A 423 21.67 22.30 14.52
CA ALA A 423 22.14 23.37 13.66
C ALA A 423 23.66 23.27 13.52
N ARG A 424 24.13 22.81 12.35
CA ARG A 424 25.54 22.92 12.01
C ARG A 424 25.81 24.41 11.89
N GLY A 425 26.64 24.91 12.80
CA GLY A 425 27.06 26.32 12.84
C GLY A 425 27.45 26.79 11.45
N ASP A 426 26.78 27.85 11.02
CA ASP A 426 26.85 28.40 9.68
C ASP A 426 28.21 29.08 9.46
N GLY A 427 28.99 28.55 8.52
CA GLY A 427 30.14 29.19 7.90
C GLY A 427 29.72 29.62 6.50
N GLY A 428 29.68 30.93 6.26
CA GLY A 428 28.92 31.55 5.17
C GLY A 428 29.54 31.53 3.76
N GLY A 429 28.81 32.24 2.88
CA GLY A 429 29.13 32.54 1.47
C GLY A 429 28.18 31.81 0.51
N GLY A 430 27.47 32.39 -0.45
CA GLY A 430 27.52 33.70 -1.08
C GLY A 430 27.28 33.53 -2.60
N GLY A 431 26.32 34.27 -3.18
CA GLY A 431 26.04 34.38 -4.63
C GLY A 431 25.07 33.32 -5.18
N GLY A 432 24.03 33.59 -5.96
CA GLY A 432 23.73 34.71 -6.86
C GLY A 432 23.56 34.15 -8.29
N GLY A 433 22.38 34.27 -8.91
CA GLY A 433 22.20 33.88 -10.31
C GLY A 433 20.74 33.73 -10.76
N GLU A 434 20.25 34.75 -11.47
CA GLU A 434 18.95 34.86 -12.13
C GLU A 434 18.89 34.16 -13.51
N GLY A 435 17.66 33.97 -14.02
CA GLY A 435 17.34 33.71 -15.43
C GLY A 435 16.54 32.42 -15.62
N GLY A 436 15.46 32.34 -16.37
CA GLY A 436 14.77 33.25 -17.28
C GLY A 436 13.76 32.38 -18.06
N ASP A 437 12.51 32.81 -18.12
CA ASP A 437 11.37 32.08 -18.68
C ASP A 437 10.97 32.74 -20.02
N PRO A 438 10.59 31.98 -21.06
CA PRO A 438 9.67 32.49 -22.06
C PRO A 438 8.41 31.62 -22.15
N GLY A 439 7.27 32.31 -22.11
CA GLY A 439 5.94 31.75 -22.24
C GLY A 439 5.58 31.32 -23.65
N VAL A 440 4.34 30.82 -23.79
CA VAL A 440 3.37 31.07 -24.88
C VAL A 440 2.08 30.28 -24.59
N GLU A 441 0.98 31.03 -24.61
CA GLU A 441 -0.42 30.80 -25.08
C GLU A 441 -0.82 29.34 -25.44
N GLY A 442 -2.00 28.79 -25.15
CA GLY A 442 -3.35 29.31 -24.89
C GLY A 442 -4.34 28.38 -25.65
N GLY A 443 -5.43 27.92 -25.02
CA GLY A 443 -6.62 27.48 -25.79
C GLY A 443 -7.27 26.11 -25.49
N VAL A 444 -8.45 26.22 -24.84
CA VAL A 444 -9.75 25.58 -25.11
C VAL A 444 -10.01 24.10 -24.75
N GLU A 445 -11.17 23.95 -24.10
CA GLU A 445 -11.84 22.81 -23.51
C GLU A 445 -12.22 21.68 -24.48
N GLY A 446 -12.38 20.47 -23.93
CA GLY A 446 -12.97 19.34 -24.66
C GLY A 446 -13.03 18.08 -23.81
N GLY A 447 -14.03 17.99 -22.94
CA GLY A 447 -14.39 16.74 -22.27
C GLY A 447 -14.90 15.72 -23.29
N CYS A 448 -14.45 14.47 -23.18
CA CYS A 448 -15.05 13.38 -23.95
C CYS A 448 -15.24 12.14 -23.06
N TRP A 449 -16.52 11.81 -22.89
CA TRP A 449 -17.02 10.54 -22.40
C TRP A 449 -16.89 9.52 -23.53
N MET A 450 -16.41 8.31 -23.26
CA MET A 450 -16.71 7.18 -24.13
C MET A 450 -17.19 5.97 -23.33
N THR A 451 -18.47 5.72 -23.59
CA THR A 451 -19.29 4.56 -23.36
C THR A 451 -18.72 3.32 -24.05
N ALA A 452 -19.12 2.17 -23.54
CA ALA A 452 -18.76 0.84 -24.00
C ALA A 452 -19.08 0.58 -25.48
N ALA A 453 -18.24 -0.23 -26.12
CA ALA A 453 -18.65 -1.09 -27.21
C ALA A 453 -18.15 -2.52 -26.93
N MET A 454 -19.11 -3.40 -26.71
CA MET A 454 -18.92 -4.86 -26.73
C MET A 454 -18.77 -5.32 -28.17
N ALA A 455 -17.81 -6.22 -28.42
CA ALA A 455 -17.93 -7.23 -29.45
C ALA A 455 -17.09 -8.43 -29.02
N GLY A 456 -17.75 -9.57 -28.86
CA GLY A 456 -17.13 -10.82 -28.46
C GLY A 456 -16.38 -11.50 -29.59
N LEU A 457 -15.63 -12.54 -29.23
CA LEU A 457 -15.46 -13.72 -30.06
C LEU A 457 -15.06 -14.89 -29.17
N LYS A 458 -15.87 -15.94 -29.29
CA LYS A 458 -15.53 -17.31 -28.93
C LYS A 458 -14.40 -17.77 -29.84
N THR A 459 -13.35 -18.33 -29.26
CA THR A 459 -12.92 -19.72 -29.46
C THR A 459 -12.00 -20.11 -28.30
#